data_AF-A0A920LKL7-F1
#
_entry.id   AF-A0A920LKL7-F1
#
_cell.length_a   1.000
_cell.length_b   1.000
_cell.length_c   1.000
_cell.angle_alpha   90.00
_cell.angle_beta   90.00
_cell.angle_gamma   90.00
#
_symmetry.space_group_name_H-M   'P 1'
#
loop_
_entity.id
_entity.type
_entity.pdbx_description
1 polymer ?
#
loop_
_entity_poly.entity_id
_entity_poly.type
_entity_poly.pdbx_seq_one_letter_code
_entity_poly.pdbx_strand_id
1 'polypeptide(L)'
;MKNILTITITLLSFSLFAQVPQGIGYQGVATDANGIELSNQAINIRASILSGSTTGSVIWQETHSISTDTFGLFTIYIGQGLSTGTGTQNSFVDIEWGVNTHYLKLKWI
;
A
#
# COMPACT_ATOMS: atom_id res chain seq x y z
N MET A 1 44.56 13.83 -0.02
CA MET A 1 43.72 12.66 -0.35
C MET A 1 42.57 12.45 0.63
N LYS A 2 42.80 12.43 1.96
CA LYS A 2 41.74 12.27 2.97
C LYS A 2 40.62 13.31 2.85
N ASN A 3 40.98 14.58 2.65
CA ASN A 3 40.00 15.69 2.55
C ASN A 3 39.20 15.66 1.24
N ILE A 4 39.77 15.16 0.14
CA ILE A 4 39.05 15.00 -1.14
C ILE A 4 37.97 13.94 -0.98
N LEU A 5 38.30 12.80 -0.36
CA LEU A 5 37.35 11.72 -0.09
C LEU A 5 36.18 12.20 0.80
N THR A 6 36.47 12.98 1.85
CA THR A 6 35.44 13.54 2.73
C THR A 6 34.51 14.48 1.97
N ILE A 7 35.05 15.39 1.16
CA ILE A 7 34.26 16.34 0.36
C ILE A 7 33.36 15.58 -0.63
N THR A 8 33.89 14.56 -1.33
CA THR A 8 33.11 13.75 -2.26
C THR A 8 31.97 13.02 -1.56
N ILE A 9 32.20 12.43 -0.39
CA ILE A 9 31.15 11.73 0.39
C ILE A 9 30.06 12.70 0.84
N THR A 10 30.43 13.90 1.33
CA THR A 10 29.46 14.92 1.74
C THR A 10 28.62 15.41 0.56
N LEU A 11 29.23 15.66 -0.60
CA LEU A 11 28.50 16.03 -1.82
C LEU A 11 27.51 14.94 -2.27
N LEU A 12 27.89 13.66 -2.18
CA LEU A 12 27.03 12.55 -2.56
C LEU A 12 25.78 12.42 -1.65
N SER A 13 25.90 12.79 -0.37
CA SER A 13 24.79 12.72 0.59
C SER A 13 23.64 13.69 0.26
N PHE A 14 23.92 14.80 -0.42
CA PHE A 14 22.89 15.75 -0.87
C PHE A 14 22.11 15.27 -2.11
N SER A 15 22.54 14.19 -2.76
CA SER A 15 21.88 13.63 -3.95
C SER A 15 20.94 12.46 -3.63
N LEU A 16 20.75 12.13 -2.36
CA LEU A 16 19.90 11.02 -1.93
C LEU A 16 18.44 11.47 -1.85
N PHE A 17 17.60 10.93 -2.74
CA PHE A 17 16.15 11.00 -2.61
C PHE A 17 15.66 9.75 -1.86
N ALA A 18 14.81 9.91 -0.86
CA ALA A 18 14.14 8.76 -0.22
C ALA A 18 13.16 8.14 -1.22
N GLN A 19 13.31 6.84 -1.51
CA GLN A 19 12.39 6.14 -2.40
C GLN A 19 11.04 5.93 -1.70
N VAL A 20 9.97 6.34 -2.36
CA VAL A 20 8.59 6.09 -1.95
C VAL A 20 8.29 4.59 -2.12
N PRO A 21 7.48 3.96 -1.24
CA PRO A 21 7.06 2.57 -1.45
C PRO A 21 6.46 2.39 -2.85
N GLN A 22 7.02 1.47 -3.65
CA GLN A 22 6.42 1.09 -4.94
C GLN A 22 5.21 0.16 -4.77
N GLY A 23 5.01 -0.33 -3.56
CA GLY A 23 3.83 -1.04 -3.12
C GLY A 23 3.98 -1.51 -1.68
N ILE A 24 2.89 -1.97 -1.09
CA ILE A 24 2.86 -2.51 0.28
C ILE A 24 2.29 -3.93 0.20
N GLY A 25 3.11 -4.93 0.53
CA GLY A 25 2.64 -6.30 0.64
C GLY A 25 1.66 -6.45 1.81
N TYR A 26 0.52 -7.06 1.56
CA TYR A 26 -0.48 -7.37 2.58
C TYR A 26 -0.94 -8.82 2.41
N GLN A 27 -0.94 -9.57 3.51
CA GLN A 27 -1.44 -10.92 3.57
C GLN A 27 -2.53 -11.02 4.63
N GLY A 28 -3.59 -11.77 4.33
CA GLY A 28 -4.70 -11.96 5.25
C GLY A 28 -5.40 -13.28 4.98
N VAL A 29 -6.25 -13.68 5.93
CA VAL A 29 -7.13 -14.84 5.80
C VAL A 29 -8.56 -14.33 5.63
N ALA A 30 -9.23 -14.78 4.58
CA ALA A 30 -10.62 -14.49 4.29
C ALA A 30 -11.52 -15.49 5.02
N THR A 31 -12.45 -15.00 5.83
CA THR A 31 -13.44 -15.82 6.52
C THR A 31 -14.85 -15.31 6.26
N ASP A 32 -15.85 -16.18 6.40
CA ASP A 32 -17.26 -15.80 6.44
C ASP A 32 -17.64 -15.16 7.80
N ALA A 33 -18.93 -14.87 7.98
CA ALA A 33 -19.45 -14.28 9.22
C ALA A 33 -19.38 -15.21 10.44
N ASN A 34 -19.20 -16.52 10.24
CA ASN A 34 -19.04 -17.51 11.29
C ASN A 34 -17.57 -17.79 11.61
N GLY A 35 -16.63 -17.17 10.89
CA GLY A 35 -15.20 -17.40 11.02
C GLY A 35 -14.68 -18.60 10.24
N ILE A 36 -15.50 -19.19 9.35
CA ILE A 36 -15.09 -20.29 8.47
C ILE A 36 -14.30 -19.71 7.30
N GLU A 37 -13.16 -20.29 6.99
CA GLU A 37 -12.31 -19.86 5.88
C GLU A 37 -13.02 -19.95 4.51
N LEU A 38 -12.86 -18.89 3.71
CA LEU A 38 -13.31 -18.89 2.33
C LEU A 38 -12.26 -19.60 1.47
N SER A 39 -12.27 -20.93 1.48
CA SER A 39 -11.28 -21.78 0.80
C SER A 39 -11.44 -21.76 -0.73
N ASN A 40 -10.34 -21.57 -1.48
CA ASN A 40 -10.30 -21.59 -2.96
C ASN A 40 -11.37 -20.69 -3.62
N GLN A 41 -11.66 -19.54 -3.01
CA GLN A 41 -12.75 -18.67 -3.41
C GLN A 41 -12.22 -17.40 -4.07
N ALA A 42 -12.83 -17.03 -5.20
CA ALA A 42 -12.61 -15.74 -5.83
C ALA A 42 -13.22 -14.63 -4.97
N ILE A 43 -12.40 -13.66 -4.59
CA ILE A 43 -12.78 -12.53 -3.75
C ILE A 43 -12.28 -11.22 -4.36
N ASN A 44 -13.04 -10.15 -4.14
CA ASN A 44 -12.65 -8.80 -4.51
C ASN A 44 -12.39 -7.98 -3.24
N ILE A 45 -11.21 -7.39 -3.19
CA ILE A 45 -10.77 -6.59 -2.05
C ILE A 45 -10.55 -5.16 -2.55
N ARG A 46 -11.16 -4.21 -1.86
CA ARG A 46 -10.88 -2.79 -2.02
C ARG A 46 -9.91 -2.34 -0.93
N ALA A 47 -8.74 -1.86 -1.33
CA ALA A 47 -7.79 -1.21 -0.45
C ALA A 47 -7.95 0.31 -0.59
N SER A 48 -8.00 1.03 0.53
CA SER A 48 -8.00 2.48 0.56
C SER A 48 -6.97 2.98 1.56
N ILE A 49 -6.23 4.03 1.20
CA ILE A 49 -5.35 4.75 2.10
C ILE A 49 -6.06 6.05 2.49
N LEU A 50 -6.18 6.28 3.79
CA LEU A 50 -6.78 7.46 4.37
C LEU A 50 -5.72 8.32 5.05
N SER A 51 -5.87 9.63 5.00
CA SER A 51 -4.94 10.59 5.60
C SER A 51 -5.50 11.20 6.89
N GLY A 52 -4.64 11.35 7.90
CA GLY A 52 -4.91 12.03 9.17
C GLY A 52 -5.67 11.19 10.21
N SER A 53 -6.66 10.40 9.80
CA SER A 53 -7.41 9.49 10.68
C SER A 53 -7.99 8.27 9.96
N THR A 54 -8.52 7.30 10.72
CA THR A 54 -9.21 6.10 10.21
C THR A 54 -10.52 6.41 9.47
N THR A 55 -11.04 7.64 9.60
CA THR A 55 -12.21 8.16 8.88
C THR A 55 -11.88 9.39 8.05
N GLY A 56 -10.59 9.63 7.77
CA GLY A 56 -10.11 10.80 7.05
C GLY A 56 -10.39 10.77 5.56
N SER A 57 -9.77 11.68 4.81
CA SER A 57 -9.90 11.71 3.35
C SER A 57 -9.22 10.49 2.73
N VAL A 58 -9.86 9.89 1.72
CA VAL A 58 -9.27 8.82 0.92
C VAL A 58 -8.29 9.44 -0.08
N ILE A 59 -7.00 9.19 0.12
CA ILE A 59 -5.96 9.70 -0.77
C ILE A 59 -5.63 8.74 -1.90
N TRP A 60 -5.85 7.44 -1.69
CA TRP A 60 -5.70 6.40 -2.70
C TRP A 60 -6.74 5.31 -2.50
N GLN A 61 -7.25 4.76 -3.60
CA GLN A 61 -8.16 3.62 -3.56
C GLN A 61 -7.96 2.74 -4.80
N GLU A 62 -7.92 1.44 -4.57
CA GLU A 62 -7.75 0.44 -5.62
C GLU A 62 -8.48 -0.86 -5.27
N THR A 63 -8.61 -1.72 -6.26
CA THR A 63 -9.23 -3.04 -6.14
C THR A 63 -8.29 -4.15 -6.57
N HIS A 64 -8.41 -5.29 -5.91
CA HIS A 64 -7.71 -6.55 -6.20
C HIS A 64 -8.74 -7.66 -6.38
N SER A 65 -8.66 -8.36 -7.51
CA SER A 65 -9.41 -9.58 -7.78
C SER A 65 -8.46 -10.76 -7.67
N ILE A 66 -8.60 -11.55 -6.61
CA ILE A 66 -7.70 -12.66 -6.29
C ILE A 66 -8.49 -13.88 -5.84
N SER A 67 -7.84 -15.05 -5.83
CA SER A 67 -8.39 -16.27 -5.25
C SER A 67 -7.62 -16.61 -3.98
N THR A 68 -8.34 -17.05 -2.96
CA THR A 68 -7.74 -17.57 -1.73
C THR A 68 -7.19 -18.98 -1.92
N ASP A 69 -6.31 -19.42 -1.01
CA ASP A 69 -5.85 -20.81 -0.96
C ASP A 69 -6.78 -21.73 -0.15
N THR A 70 -6.32 -22.95 0.14
CA THR A 70 -7.08 -23.94 0.93
C THR A 70 -7.42 -23.49 2.35
N PHE A 71 -6.66 -22.54 2.90
CA PHE A 71 -6.82 -21.99 4.25
C PHE A 71 -7.47 -20.60 4.24
N GLY A 72 -8.02 -20.15 3.10
CA GLY A 72 -8.58 -18.81 2.96
C GLY A 72 -7.52 -17.71 2.85
N LEU A 73 -6.23 -18.05 2.77
CA LEU A 73 -5.14 -17.09 2.72
C LEU A 73 -5.11 -16.38 1.37
N PHE A 74 -4.85 -15.08 1.40
CA PHE A 74 -4.61 -14.28 0.19
C PHE A 74 -3.44 -13.32 0.40
N THR A 75 -2.80 -12.94 -0.71
CA THR A 75 -1.74 -11.93 -0.75
C THR A 75 -2.08 -10.88 -1.81
N ILE A 76 -1.96 -9.60 -1.47
CA ILE A 76 -2.10 -8.47 -2.38
C ILE A 76 -0.90 -7.52 -2.22
N TYR A 77 -0.60 -6.76 -3.26
CA TYR A 77 0.40 -5.69 -3.23
C TYR A 77 -0.32 -4.37 -3.43
N ILE A 78 -0.52 -3.64 -2.33
CA ILE A 78 -1.20 -2.35 -2.36
C ILE A 78 -0.35 -1.36 -3.16
N GLY A 79 -0.93 -0.63 -4.12
CA GLY A 79 -0.23 0.21 -5.08
C GLY A 79 0.04 -0.46 -6.43
N GLN A 80 -0.28 -1.76 -6.54
CA GLN A 80 -0.20 -2.55 -7.77
C GLN A 80 -1.59 -3.09 -8.19
N GLY A 81 -2.66 -2.62 -7.53
CA GLY A 81 -4.04 -2.96 -7.87
C GLY A 81 -4.61 -2.06 -8.97
N LEU A 82 -5.88 -2.30 -9.32
CA LEU A 82 -6.60 -1.44 -10.24
C LEU A 82 -7.12 -0.20 -9.50
N SER A 83 -6.58 0.99 -9.80
CA SER A 83 -7.07 2.25 -9.22
C SER A 83 -8.55 2.48 -9.52
N THR A 84 -9.30 2.93 -8.52
CA THR A 84 -10.71 3.29 -8.69
C THR A 84 -10.92 4.76 -9.09
N GLY A 85 -9.85 5.57 -9.12
CA GLY A 85 -9.92 7.01 -9.36
C GLY A 85 -10.64 7.81 -8.27
N THR A 86 -10.96 7.20 -7.12
CA THR A 86 -11.67 7.88 -6.01
C THR A 86 -10.70 8.61 -5.05
N GLY A 87 -9.41 8.27 -5.08
CA GLY A 87 -8.40 8.92 -4.26
C GLY A 87 -8.04 10.32 -4.75
N THR A 88 -7.57 11.18 -3.84
CA THR A 88 -7.05 12.51 -4.20
C THR A 88 -5.79 12.43 -5.08
N GLN A 89 -5.01 11.35 -4.96
CA GLN A 89 -3.81 11.13 -5.77
C GLN A 89 -4.10 10.38 -7.06
N ASN A 90 -3.46 10.81 -8.15
CA ASN A 90 -3.60 10.20 -9.48
C ASN A 90 -2.81 8.89 -9.62
N SER A 91 -1.66 8.80 -8.95
CA SER A 91 -0.82 7.60 -8.90
C SER A 91 -0.42 7.28 -7.46
N PHE A 92 -0.17 6.00 -7.18
CA PHE A 92 0.28 5.54 -5.86
C PHE A 92 1.62 6.17 -5.45
N VAL A 93 2.50 6.40 -6.42
CA VAL A 93 3.82 7.01 -6.17
C VAL A 93 3.75 8.49 -5.83
N ASP A 94 2.62 9.16 -6.12
CA ASP A 94 2.41 10.57 -5.83
C ASP A 94 1.94 10.80 -4.39
N ILE A 95 1.70 9.73 -3.62
CA ILE A 95 1.32 9.83 -2.21
C ILE A 95 2.48 10.42 -1.41
N GLU A 96 2.22 11.55 -0.74
CA GLU A 96 3.18 12.22 0.14
C GLU A 96 3.22 11.58 1.54
N TRP A 97 3.86 10.41 1.65
CA TRP A 97 3.91 9.61 2.88
C TRP A 97 4.48 10.33 4.12
N GLY A 98 5.29 11.38 3.91
CA GLY A 98 5.90 12.15 4.99
C GLY A 98 5.03 13.26 5.58
N VAL A 99 3.89 13.58 4.97
CA VAL A 99 3.10 14.78 5.32
C VAL A 99 2.10 14.53 6.44
N ASN A 100 1.52 13.34 6.53
CA ASN A 100 0.50 13.00 7.52
C ASN A 100 0.60 11.53 7.94
N THR A 101 -0.07 11.16 9.04
CA THR A 101 -0.30 9.74 9.36
C THR A 101 -1.28 9.12 8.38
N HIS A 102 -0.94 7.96 7.83
CA HIS A 102 -1.75 7.25 6.84
C HIS A 102 -2.36 5.97 7.44
N TYR A 103 -3.58 5.64 7.05
CA TYR A 103 -4.33 4.50 7.56
C TYR A 103 -4.79 3.62 6.40
N LEU A 104 -4.58 2.31 6.51
CA LEU A 104 -5.10 1.33 5.56
C LEU A 104 -6.52 0.92 5.97
N LYS A 105 -7.44 0.96 5.00
CA LYS A 105 -8.78 0.39 5.12
C LYS A 105 -8.99 -0.65 4.04
N LEU A 106 -9.32 -1.86 4.47
CA LEU A 106 -9.70 -2.96 3.59
C LEU A 106 -11.20 -3.18 3.65
N LYS A 107 -11.81 -3.42 2.49
CA LYS A 107 -13.23 -3.73 2.38
C LYS A 107 -13.47 -4.81 1.32
N TRP A 108 -14.25 -5.81 1.68
CA TRP A 108 -14.81 -6.82 0.78
C TRP A 108 -15.89 -6.20 -0.10
N ILE A 109 -15.85 -6.46 -1.41
CA ILE A 109 -16.82 -5.93 -2.39
C ILE A 109 -17.36 -6.99 -3.34
#